data_AF-A0A935TXZ7-F1
#
_entry.id   AF-A0A935TXZ7-F1
#
_cell.length_a   1.000
_cell.length_b   1.000
_cell.length_c   1.000
_cell.angle_alpha   90.00
_cell.angle_beta   90.00
_cell.angle_gamma   90.00
#
_symmetry.space_group_name_H-M   'P 1'
#
loop_
_entity.id
_entity.type
_entity.pdbx_description
1 polymer ?
#
loop_
_entity_poly.entity_id
_entity_poly.type
_entity_poly.pdbx_seq_one_letter_code
_entity_poly.pdbx_strand_id
1 'polypeptide(L)'
;MKPFFAGVTLLLAAAAACSSPSEPKEAKRVSASEARSLLLDRNWIDQMPKTHRDRLHVFRFVPTMGGGVFQDRTLFRGTFELFTFENTGSEIRFHLPETGEKVRAAYTIETIDGPAPFDLRLSIPESPRGPKVYYGVLAETDRSGAALEARLQTARE
;
A
#
# COMPACT_ATOMS: atom_id res chain seq x y z
N MET A 1 -35.83 -69.48 30.42
CA MET A 1 -36.95 -68.52 30.62
C MET A 1 -36.45 -67.12 30.28
N LYS A 2 -37.18 -66.39 29.42
CA LYS A 2 -37.04 -64.94 29.06
C LYS A 2 -37.22 -64.04 30.32
N PRO A 3 -37.01 -62.69 30.34
CA PRO A 3 -36.98 -61.67 29.24
C PRO A 3 -35.85 -60.59 29.33
N PHE A 4 -35.40 -59.96 28.24
CA PHE A 4 -35.87 -58.73 27.53
C PHE A 4 -35.70 -57.37 28.26
N PHE A 5 -34.99 -56.42 27.64
CA PHE A 5 -35.24 -54.96 27.46
C PHE A 5 -33.92 -54.31 26.98
N ALA A 6 -33.70 -54.05 25.68
CA ALA A 6 -34.13 -52.88 24.89
C ALA A 6 -33.66 -51.53 25.45
N GLY A 7 -32.63 -50.95 24.82
CA GLY A 7 -32.13 -49.60 25.08
C GLY A 7 -31.46 -49.04 23.83
N VAL A 8 -32.27 -48.42 22.96
CA VAL A 8 -31.82 -47.66 21.78
C VAL A 8 -31.19 -46.36 22.28
N THR A 9 -29.91 -46.13 21.99
CA THR A 9 -29.26 -44.82 22.22
C THR A 9 -29.01 -44.14 20.89
N LEU A 10 -29.76 -43.06 20.69
CA LEU A 10 -29.68 -42.11 19.58
C LEU A 10 -28.47 -41.19 19.83
N LEU A 11 -27.46 -41.19 18.95
CA LEU A 11 -26.35 -40.23 18.99
C LEU A 11 -26.54 -39.19 17.89
N LEU A 12 -26.84 -37.96 18.31
CA LEU A 12 -26.97 -36.76 17.51
C LEU A 12 -25.66 -36.46 16.77
N ALA A 13 -25.70 -36.36 15.45
CA ALA A 13 -24.65 -35.77 14.65
C ALA A 13 -24.77 -34.23 14.72
N ALA A 14 -23.90 -33.58 15.48
CA ALA A 14 -23.77 -32.13 15.46
C ALA A 14 -22.98 -31.72 14.19
N ALA A 15 -23.69 -31.25 13.18
CA ALA A 15 -23.09 -30.58 12.03
C ALA A 15 -22.60 -29.19 12.48
N ALA A 16 -21.32 -29.09 12.84
CA ALA A 16 -20.64 -27.81 12.98
C ALA A 16 -20.51 -27.19 11.58
N ALA A 17 -21.46 -26.34 11.21
CA ALA A 17 -21.33 -25.44 10.08
C ALA A 17 -20.26 -24.39 10.44
N CYS A 18 -19.00 -24.74 10.22
CA CYS A 18 -17.90 -23.78 10.26
C CYS A 18 -18.11 -22.81 9.10
N SER A 19 -18.60 -21.60 9.42
CA SER A 19 -18.50 -20.45 8.54
C SER A 19 -17.01 -20.19 8.32
N SER A 20 -16.48 -20.64 7.19
CA SER A 20 -15.11 -20.32 6.78
C SER A 20 -14.98 -18.79 6.70
N PRO A 21 -14.03 -18.18 7.41
CA PRO A 21 -13.66 -16.79 7.17
C PRO A 21 -13.23 -16.67 5.70
N SER A 22 -13.80 -15.71 4.98
CA SER A 22 -13.40 -15.39 3.61
C SER A 22 -11.88 -15.22 3.56
N GLU A 23 -11.18 -16.06 2.80
CA GLU A 23 -9.74 -15.91 2.59
C GLU A 23 -9.47 -14.51 2.01
N PRO A 24 -8.49 -13.75 2.54
CA PRO A 24 -8.08 -12.48 1.97
C PRO A 24 -7.72 -12.69 0.49
N LYS A 25 -8.31 -11.90 -0.42
CA LYS A 25 -7.93 -11.95 -1.83
C LYS A 25 -6.42 -11.71 -1.94
N GLU A 26 -5.73 -12.68 -2.52
CA GLU A 26 -4.28 -12.70 -2.67
C GLU A 26 -3.79 -11.44 -3.41
N ALA A 27 -2.71 -10.84 -2.91
CA ALA A 27 -2.08 -9.67 -3.53
C ALA A 27 -1.64 -10.04 -4.96
N LYS A 28 -2.12 -9.31 -5.96
CA LYS A 28 -1.80 -9.57 -7.36
C LYS A 28 -0.78 -8.58 -7.87
N ARG A 29 0.39 -9.09 -8.25
CA ARG A 29 1.43 -8.27 -8.90
C ARG A 29 0.96 -7.80 -10.28
N VAL A 30 1.14 -6.51 -10.55
CA VAL A 30 0.81 -5.91 -11.85
C VAL A 30 1.93 -6.16 -12.87
N SER A 31 1.63 -6.00 -14.15
CA SER A 31 2.65 -6.11 -15.22
C SER A 31 3.68 -4.98 -15.14
N ALA A 32 4.87 -5.13 -15.73
CA ALA A 32 5.88 -4.06 -15.72
C ALA A 32 5.41 -2.78 -16.42
N SER A 33 4.66 -2.91 -17.53
CA SER A 33 4.08 -1.75 -18.24
C SER A 33 3.07 -1.01 -17.35
N GLU A 34 2.22 -1.77 -16.66
CA GLU A 34 1.24 -1.23 -15.73
C GLU A 34 1.93 -0.60 -14.51
N ALA A 35 2.91 -1.27 -13.92
CA ALA A 35 3.72 -0.74 -12.81
C ALA A 35 4.43 0.57 -13.20
N ARG A 36 4.84 0.70 -14.47
CA ARG A 36 5.49 1.92 -14.96
C ARG A 36 4.55 3.12 -14.89
N SER A 37 3.33 2.94 -15.38
CA SER A 37 2.27 3.95 -15.35
C SER A 37 1.76 4.20 -13.93
N LEU A 38 1.61 3.12 -13.14
CA LEU A 38 1.12 3.20 -11.78
C LEU A 38 2.13 3.85 -10.82
N LEU A 39 3.42 3.93 -11.12
CA LEU A 39 4.34 4.62 -10.22
C LEU A 39 4.04 6.13 -10.13
N LEU A 40 3.51 6.71 -11.22
CA LEU A 40 3.52 8.15 -11.46
C LEU A 40 2.29 8.87 -10.91
N ASP A 41 2.47 10.16 -10.61
CA ASP A 41 1.43 11.16 -10.37
C ASP A 41 0.43 10.81 -9.26
N ARG A 42 0.90 10.15 -8.19
CA ARG A 42 0.13 9.86 -6.98
C ARG A 42 0.97 9.95 -5.72
N ASN A 43 0.29 9.97 -4.58
CA ASN A 43 0.92 9.79 -3.29
C ASN A 43 1.17 8.31 -3.00
N TRP A 44 2.41 8.00 -2.63
CA TRP A 44 2.80 6.73 -2.04
C TRP A 44 3.14 6.96 -0.58
N ILE A 45 2.28 6.51 0.33
CA ILE A 45 2.38 6.79 1.77
C ILE A 45 2.69 5.49 2.52
N ASP A 46 3.61 5.55 3.47
CA ASP A 46 4.02 4.37 4.25
C ASP A 46 2.93 3.82 5.18
N GLN A 47 2.07 4.68 5.71
CA GLN A 47 0.99 4.28 6.61
C GLN A 47 -0.19 5.25 6.62
N MET A 48 -1.34 4.76 7.10
CA MET A 48 -2.48 5.61 7.43
C MET A 48 -2.21 6.35 8.76
N PRO A 49 -2.18 7.69 8.79
CA PRO A 49 -2.09 8.44 10.03
C PRO A 49 -3.34 8.21 10.89
N LYS A 50 -3.14 7.91 12.16
CA LYS A 50 -4.21 7.86 13.19
C LYS A 50 -4.41 9.25 13.80
N THR A 51 -3.33 10.02 13.94
CA THR A 51 -3.35 11.38 14.47
C THR A 51 -2.68 12.37 13.53
N HIS A 52 -2.96 13.67 13.72
CA HIS A 52 -2.31 14.73 12.93
C HIS A 52 -0.81 14.87 13.19
N ARG A 53 -0.29 14.24 14.25
CA ARG A 53 1.13 14.30 14.62
C ARG A 53 1.90 13.09 14.13
N ASP A 54 1.22 12.11 13.58
CA ASP A 54 1.86 10.89 13.08
C ASP A 54 2.79 11.26 11.93
N ARG A 55 3.97 10.65 11.94
CA ARG A 55 4.96 10.82 10.87
C ARG A 55 4.56 9.95 9.69
N LEU A 56 4.70 10.53 8.52
CA LEU A 56 4.37 9.98 7.22
C LEU A 56 5.57 10.18 6.31
N HIS A 57 5.96 9.10 5.65
CA HIS A 57 6.91 9.15 4.56
C HIS A 57 6.13 9.07 3.26
N VAL A 58 6.33 10.06 2.39
CA VAL A 58 5.60 10.16 1.13
C VAL A 58 6.57 10.22 -0.03
N PHE A 59 6.42 9.33 -1.00
CA PHE A 59 6.99 9.50 -2.33
C PHE A 59 5.95 10.02 -3.30
N ARG A 60 6.37 10.94 -4.16
CA ARG A 60 5.66 11.26 -5.39
C ARG A 60 6.62 11.30 -6.56
N PHE A 61 6.22 10.65 -7.65
CA PHE A 61 6.97 10.60 -8.90
C PHE A 61 6.22 11.42 -9.94
N VAL A 62 6.69 12.64 -10.24
CA VAL A 62 5.93 13.64 -11.01
C VAL A 62 6.78 14.15 -12.19
N PRO A 63 6.87 13.39 -13.30
CA PRO A 63 7.75 13.72 -14.43
C PRO A 63 7.55 15.14 -14.98
N THR A 64 6.31 15.66 -14.92
CA THR A 64 6.00 17.02 -15.39
C THR A 64 6.67 18.13 -14.59
N MET A 65 7.15 17.84 -13.38
CA MET A 65 7.94 18.75 -12.54
C MET A 65 9.46 18.51 -12.66
N GLY A 66 9.89 17.67 -13.61
CA GLY A 66 11.30 17.35 -13.82
C GLY A 66 11.85 16.26 -12.89
N GLY A 67 11.01 15.60 -12.09
CA GLY A 67 11.48 14.60 -11.14
C GLY A 67 10.41 14.11 -10.16
N GLY A 68 10.79 13.87 -8.92
CA GLY A 68 9.91 13.49 -7.83
C GLY A 68 10.29 14.18 -6.53
N VAL A 69 9.49 13.92 -5.51
CA VAL A 69 9.69 14.46 -4.17
C VAL A 69 9.54 13.35 -3.15
N PHE A 70 10.49 13.29 -2.21
CA PHE A 70 10.36 12.54 -0.97
C PHE A 70 9.99 13.52 0.13
N GLN A 71 9.03 13.17 0.97
CA GLN A 71 8.59 14.00 2.09
C GLN A 71 8.66 13.19 3.38
N ASP A 72 9.23 13.79 4.42
CA ASP A 72 9.13 13.29 5.79
C ASP A 72 8.35 14.32 6.62
N ARG A 73 7.07 14.01 6.84
CA ARG A 73 6.09 14.99 7.26
C ARG A 73 5.06 14.44 8.24
N THR A 74 4.37 15.35 8.88
CA THR A 74 3.04 15.14 9.46
C THR A 74 2.00 15.64 8.45
N LEU A 75 0.71 15.54 8.78
CA LEU A 75 -0.34 16.14 7.95
C LEU A 75 -0.15 17.65 7.71
N PHE A 76 0.46 18.37 8.65
CA PHE A 76 0.54 19.84 8.62
C PHE A 76 1.94 20.42 8.47
N ARG A 77 2.99 19.62 8.65
CA ARG A 77 4.38 20.11 8.66
C ARG A 77 5.35 19.00 8.29
N GLY A 78 6.33 19.31 7.46
CA GLY A 78 7.42 18.40 7.16
C GLY A 78 8.54 19.05 6.38
N THR A 79 9.49 18.20 6.00
CA THR A 79 10.58 18.51 5.08
C THR A 79 10.36 17.75 3.77
N PHE A 80 10.99 18.24 2.71
CA PHE A 80 10.97 17.57 1.42
C PHE A 80 12.37 17.56 0.80
N GLU A 81 12.64 16.56 -0.02
CA GLU A 81 13.85 16.43 -0.84
C GLU A 81 13.41 16.15 -2.28
N LEU A 82 13.91 16.94 -3.23
CA LEU A 82 13.65 16.73 -4.64
C LEU A 82 14.65 15.72 -5.20
N PHE A 83 14.20 14.87 -6.11
CA PHE A 83 15.05 13.95 -6.84
C PHE A 83 14.66 13.89 -8.31
N THR A 84 15.57 13.50 -9.18
CA THR A 84 15.24 13.11 -10.56
C THR A 84 15.20 11.60 -10.66
N PHE A 85 14.43 11.03 -11.58
CA PHE A 85 14.37 9.59 -11.73
C PHE A 85 14.12 9.11 -13.16
N GLU A 86 14.54 7.87 -13.44
CA GLU A 86 14.06 7.07 -14.57
C GLU A 86 13.26 5.88 -14.03
N ASN A 87 12.21 5.46 -14.75
CA ASN A 87 11.42 4.27 -14.41
C ASN A 87 11.22 3.36 -15.63
N THR A 88 11.59 2.08 -15.48
CA THR A 88 11.47 1.04 -16.49
C THR A 88 10.22 0.14 -16.35
N GLY A 89 9.52 0.21 -15.22
CA GLY A 89 8.46 -0.74 -14.84
C GLY A 89 8.90 -1.80 -13.82
N SER A 90 10.21 -1.94 -13.58
CA SER A 90 10.78 -2.88 -12.61
C SER A 90 11.97 -2.30 -11.83
N GLU A 91 12.56 -1.19 -12.31
CA GLU A 91 13.67 -0.48 -11.67
C GLU A 91 13.37 1.02 -11.66
N ILE A 92 13.67 1.67 -10.54
CA ILE A 92 13.75 3.13 -10.42
C ILE A 92 15.22 3.51 -10.30
N ARG A 93 15.65 4.47 -11.10
CA ARG A 93 16.99 5.05 -11.00
C ARG A 93 16.89 6.44 -10.42
N PHE A 94 17.18 6.56 -9.13
CA PHE A 94 17.17 7.83 -8.43
C PHE A 94 18.48 8.59 -8.64
N HIS A 95 18.36 9.90 -8.73
CA HIS A 95 19.47 10.83 -8.57
C HIS A 95 19.03 11.95 -7.63
N LEU A 96 19.76 12.09 -6.52
CA LEU A 96 19.46 12.99 -5.42
C LEU A 96 20.43 14.18 -5.51
N PRO A 97 20.00 15.35 -6.02
CA PRO A 97 20.92 16.45 -6.34
C PRO A 97 21.66 17.02 -5.13
N GLU A 98 21.01 17.04 -3.95
CA GLU A 98 21.59 17.58 -2.72
C GLU A 98 22.83 16.79 -2.27
N THR A 99 22.78 15.46 -2.34
CA THR A 99 23.88 14.59 -1.90
C THR A 99 24.77 14.09 -3.04
N GLY A 100 24.32 14.25 -4.29
CA GLY A 100 24.93 13.63 -5.48
C GLY A 100 24.73 12.11 -5.58
N GLU A 101 23.92 11.52 -4.68
CA GLU A 101 23.69 10.08 -4.60
C GLU A 101 22.93 9.57 -5.83
N LYS A 102 23.34 8.39 -6.32
CA LYS A 102 22.67 7.67 -7.42
C LYS A 102 22.33 6.27 -6.97
N VAL A 103 21.04 5.93 -6.98
CA VAL A 103 20.55 4.64 -6.49
C VAL A 103 19.74 3.95 -7.58
N ARG A 104 19.99 2.66 -7.77
CA ARG A 104 19.15 1.78 -8.57
C ARG A 104 18.38 0.89 -7.62
N ALA A 105 17.06 0.98 -7.64
CA ALA A 105 16.21 0.19 -6.76
C ALA A 105 15.24 -0.63 -7.60
N ALA A 106 15.16 -1.93 -7.32
CA ALA A 106 14.09 -2.73 -7.88
C ALA A 106 12.77 -2.32 -7.23
N TYR A 107 11.67 -2.43 -7.98
CA TYR A 107 10.36 -2.19 -7.37
C TYR A 107 9.26 -3.10 -7.91
N THR A 108 8.21 -3.25 -7.11
CA THR A 108 7.00 -3.99 -7.45
C THR A 108 5.78 -3.19 -7.08
N ILE A 109 4.72 -3.30 -7.88
CA ILE A 109 3.38 -2.83 -7.50
C ILE A 109 2.43 -4.03 -7.49
N GLU A 110 1.60 -4.09 -6.46
CA GLU A 110 0.58 -5.13 -6.28
C GLU A 110 -0.76 -4.48 -5.99
N THR A 111 -1.83 -5.01 -6.57
CA THR A 111 -3.19 -4.69 -6.11
C THR A 111 -3.47 -5.49 -4.85
N ILE A 112 -3.97 -4.82 -3.81
CA ILE A 112 -4.24 -5.40 -2.49
C ILE A 112 -5.68 -5.11 -2.06
N ASP A 113 -6.22 -5.96 -1.18
CA ASP A 113 -7.40 -5.63 -0.37
C ASP A 113 -6.90 -5.07 0.97
N GLY A 114 -6.31 -3.87 0.90
CA GLY A 114 -5.64 -3.21 2.02
C GLY A 114 -6.61 -2.51 2.97
N PRO A 115 -6.12 -1.97 4.10
CA PRO A 115 -6.93 -1.07 4.89
C PRO A 115 -7.38 0.10 4.02
N ALA A 116 -8.69 0.34 4.00
CA ALA A 116 -9.27 1.44 3.25
C ALA A 116 -8.52 2.76 3.60
N PRO A 117 -8.20 3.60 2.59
CA PRO A 117 -8.63 3.55 1.20
C PRO A 117 -7.64 2.85 0.25
N PHE A 118 -6.62 2.14 0.76
CA PHE A 118 -5.51 1.66 -0.07
C PHE A 118 -5.84 0.36 -0.80
N ASP A 119 -5.64 0.37 -2.11
CA ASP A 119 -5.81 -0.76 -3.02
C ASP A 119 -4.53 -1.09 -3.81
N LEU A 120 -3.45 -0.33 -3.59
CA LEU A 120 -2.12 -0.56 -4.15
C LEU A 120 -1.05 -0.67 -3.06
N ARG A 121 -0.10 -1.57 -3.27
CA ARG A 121 1.15 -1.69 -2.50
C ARG A 121 2.34 -1.51 -3.43
N LEU A 122 3.24 -0.58 -3.08
CA LEU A 122 4.53 -0.36 -3.72
C LEU A 122 5.63 -0.89 -2.79
N SER A 123 6.50 -1.76 -3.31
CA SER A 123 7.69 -2.24 -2.59
C SER A 123 8.96 -1.75 -3.30
N ILE A 124 9.86 -1.12 -2.56
CA ILE A 124 11.18 -0.64 -3.00
C ILE A 124 12.23 -1.09 -1.96
N PRO A 125 12.80 -2.31 -2.08
CA PRO A 125 13.66 -2.86 -1.04
C PRO A 125 14.94 -2.04 -0.78
N GLU A 126 15.50 -1.45 -1.84
CA GLU A 126 16.67 -0.58 -1.82
C GLU A 126 16.31 0.91 -1.92
N SER A 127 15.20 1.33 -1.28
CA SER A 127 14.79 2.73 -1.29
C SER A 127 15.89 3.65 -0.74
N PRO A 128 16.22 4.77 -1.42
CA PRO A 128 17.23 5.72 -0.92
C PRO A 128 16.74 6.49 0.32
N ARG A 129 15.43 6.54 0.57
CA ARG A 129 14.79 7.27 1.67
C ARG A 129 13.57 6.51 2.20
N GLY A 130 13.25 6.74 3.46
CA GLY A 130 12.05 6.19 4.10
C GLY A 130 12.01 4.66 4.16
N PRO A 131 10.82 4.07 4.39
CA PRO A 131 10.65 2.63 4.46
C PRO A 131 10.70 1.94 3.08
N LYS A 132 10.58 0.61 3.10
CA LYS A 132 10.61 -0.24 1.90
C LYS A 132 9.24 -0.43 1.25
N VAL A 133 8.16 -0.09 1.94
CA VAL A 133 6.78 -0.36 1.52
C VAL A 133 5.96 0.90 1.65
N TYR A 134 5.16 1.16 0.62
CA TYR A 134 4.23 2.26 0.53
C TYR A 134 2.89 1.79 -0.01
N TYR A 135 1.86 2.59 0.23
CA TYR A 135 0.50 2.34 -0.18
C TYR A 135 -0.04 3.50 -1.01
N GLY A 136 -0.89 3.19 -1.97
CA GLY A 136 -1.51 4.15 -2.86
C GLY A 136 -2.97 3.80 -3.13
N VAL A 137 -3.67 4.73 -3.78
CA VAL A 137 -5.05 4.54 -4.21
C VAL A 137 -5.10 4.56 -5.74
N LEU A 138 -5.68 3.53 -6.35
CA LEU A 138 -5.74 3.36 -7.79
C LEU A 138 -6.56 4.46 -8.47
N ALA A 139 -7.63 4.89 -7.81
CA ALA A 139 -8.47 5.99 -8.28
C ALA A 139 -7.80 7.37 -8.17
N GLU A 140 -6.68 7.48 -7.45
CA GLU A 140 -5.91 8.70 -7.36
C GLU A 140 -5.20 8.95 -8.70
N THR A 141 -5.66 9.96 -9.39
CA THR A 141 -5.07 10.46 -10.63
C THR A 141 -4.77 11.96 -10.53
N ASP A 142 -4.97 12.56 -9.33
CA ASP A 142 -4.78 13.98 -9.14
C ASP A 142 -3.30 14.31 -8.93
N ARG A 143 -2.75 15.09 -9.85
CA ARG A 143 -1.34 15.52 -9.76
C ARG A 143 -1.06 16.36 -8.52
N SER A 144 -2.07 16.99 -7.92
CA SER A 144 -1.91 17.70 -6.65
C SER A 144 -1.83 16.78 -5.44
N GLY A 145 -2.38 15.56 -5.51
CA GLY A 145 -2.47 14.64 -4.37
C GLY A 145 -3.44 15.11 -3.30
N ALA A 146 -4.23 16.15 -3.57
CA ALA A 146 -5.12 16.79 -2.62
C ALA A 146 -6.31 15.90 -2.25
N ALA A 147 -6.74 15.02 -3.17
CA ALA A 147 -7.86 14.12 -2.94
C ALA A 147 -7.54 13.09 -1.85
N LEU A 148 -6.34 12.50 -1.87
CA LEU A 148 -5.93 11.61 -0.79
C LEU A 148 -5.76 12.39 0.52
N GLU A 149 -5.10 13.54 0.48
CA GLU A 149 -4.93 14.40 1.67
C GLU A 149 -6.25 14.77 2.34
N ALA A 150 -7.26 15.17 1.56
CA ALA A 150 -8.59 15.46 2.07
C ALA A 150 -9.21 14.22 2.74
N ARG A 151 -9.07 13.04 2.13
CA ARG A 151 -9.56 11.78 2.71
C ARG A 151 -8.85 11.42 4.02
N LEU A 152 -7.53 11.64 4.10
CA LEU A 152 -6.75 11.42 5.33
C LEU A 152 -7.20 12.36 6.46
N GLN A 153 -7.70 13.54 6.12
CA GLN A 153 -8.26 14.48 7.09
C GLN A 153 -9.65 14.05 7.55
N THR A 154 -10.54 13.63 6.64
CA THR A 154 -11.93 13.27 6.97
C THR A 154 -12.08 11.90 7.62
N ALA A 155 -11.17 10.93 7.36
CA ALA A 155 -11.20 9.61 7.99
C ALA A 155 -10.96 9.63 9.52
N ARG A 156 -10.87 10.83 10.11
CA ARG A 156 -10.62 11.08 11.53
C ARG A 156 -11.83 11.70 12.24
N GLU A 157 -12.90 12.03 11.51
CA GLU A 157 -14.22 12.43 12.05
C GLU A 157 -15.10 11.19 12.24
#